data_AF-A0A7X5N484-F1
#
_entry.id   AF-A0A7X5N484-F1
#
_cell.length_a   1.000
_cell.length_b   1.000
_cell.length_c   1.000
_cell.angle_alpha   90.00
_cell.angle_beta   90.00
_cell.angle_gamma   90.00
#
_symmetry.space_group_name_H-M   'P 1'
#
loop_
_entity.id
_entity.type
_entity.pdbx_description
1 polymer ?
#
loop_
_entity_poly.entity_id
_entity_poly.type
_entity_poly.pdbx_seq_one_letter_code
_entity_poly.pdbx_strand_id
1 'polypeptide(L)'
;GKVLYIGICNTPAWRVAQLQTLADLRGWSPLVALQIEYSLVERTVEHELLPMARELGLGVLPWSPLGGGILTGKYSRADLSDDNAADV
;
A
#
# COMPACT_ATOMS: atom_id res chain seq x y z
N GLY A 1 22.67 -6.11 -14.61
CA GLY A 1 22.29 -5.86 -13.20
C GLY A 1 22.35 -4.40 -12.80
N LYS A 2 21.71 -3.47 -13.54
CA LYS A 2 21.45 -2.11 -13.02
C LYS A 2 20.28 -2.12 -12.03
N VAL A 3 19.34 -3.03 -12.26
CA VAL A 3 18.20 -3.36 -11.39
C VAL A 3 18.26 -4.86 -11.14
N LEU A 4 18.00 -5.27 -9.89
CA LEU A 4 17.99 -6.68 -9.48
C LEU A 4 16.56 -7.23 -9.42
N TYR A 5 15.60 -6.42 -8.97
CA TYR A 5 14.21 -6.80 -8.76
C TYR A 5 13.27 -5.65 -9.09
N ILE A 6 12.05 -5.98 -9.50
CA ILE A 6 11.01 -5.01 -9.84
C ILE A 6 9.87 -5.14 -8.83
N GLY A 7 9.47 -4.01 -8.27
CA GLY A 7 8.26 -3.87 -7.46
C GLY A 7 7.29 -2.89 -8.09
N ILE A 8 6.06 -2.90 -7.61
CA ILE A 8 5.00 -2.00 -8.06
C ILE A 8 4.31 -1.34 -6.88
N CYS A 9 3.79 -0.13 -7.07
CA CYS A 9 3.14 0.67 -6.02
C CYS A 9 1.80 1.20 -6.51
N ASN A 10 0.83 1.38 -5.61
CA ASN A 10 -0.44 2.08 -5.85
C ASN A 10 -1.16 1.67 -7.14
N THR A 11 -1.16 0.38 -7.43
CA THR A 11 -1.71 -0.19 -8.66
C THR A 11 -2.82 -1.16 -8.32
N PRO A 12 -4.00 -1.10 -8.99
CA PRO A 12 -5.11 -1.99 -8.68
C PRO A 12 -4.78 -3.45 -9.01
N ALA A 13 -5.40 -4.39 -8.28
CA ALA A 13 -5.04 -5.80 -8.31
C ALA A 13 -5.14 -6.42 -9.72
N TRP A 14 -6.18 -6.08 -10.48
CA TRP A 14 -6.35 -6.57 -11.85
C TRP A 14 -5.19 -6.20 -12.78
N ARG A 15 -4.58 -5.02 -12.57
CA ARG A 15 -3.47 -4.56 -13.40
C ARG A 15 -2.17 -5.24 -13.01
N VAL A 16 -1.97 -5.47 -11.71
CA VAL A 16 -0.81 -6.27 -11.23
C VAL A 16 -0.88 -7.69 -11.78
N ALA A 17 -2.05 -8.33 -11.74
CA ALA A 17 -2.27 -9.65 -12.31
C ALA A 17 -2.00 -9.67 -13.83
N GLN A 18 -2.49 -8.68 -14.58
CA GLN A 18 -2.23 -8.56 -16.01
C GLN A 18 -0.72 -8.41 -16.32
N LEU A 19 0.00 -7.63 -15.52
CA LEU A 19 1.44 -7.44 -15.68
C LEU A 19 2.23 -8.72 -15.37
N GLN A 20 1.84 -9.47 -14.33
CA GLN A 20 2.44 -10.78 -14.03
C GLN A 20 2.21 -11.76 -15.18
N THR A 21 0.98 -11.88 -15.68
CA THR A 21 0.67 -12.74 -16.84
C THR A 21 1.49 -12.33 -18.08
N LEU A 22 1.64 -11.03 -18.34
CA LEU A 22 2.46 -10.56 -19.46
C LEU A 22 3.94 -10.90 -19.27
N ALA A 23 4.46 -10.75 -18.05
CA ALA A 23 5.85 -11.09 -17.76
C ALA A 23 6.12 -12.59 -18.00
N ASP A 24 5.22 -13.46 -17.53
CA ASP A 24 5.30 -14.91 -17.74
C ASP A 24 5.27 -15.26 -19.23
N LEU A 25 4.32 -14.70 -19.99
CA LEU A 25 4.18 -14.96 -21.43
C LEU A 25 5.37 -14.45 -22.25
N ARG A 26 6.08 -13.42 -21.78
CA ARG A 26 7.23 -12.83 -22.48
C ARG A 26 8.57 -13.34 -21.97
N GLY A 27 8.59 -14.17 -20.92
CA GLY A 27 9.82 -14.58 -20.25
C GLY A 27 10.58 -13.42 -19.62
N TRP A 28 9.87 -12.37 -19.18
CA TRP A 28 10.46 -11.24 -18.48
C TRP A 28 10.62 -11.53 -16.99
N SER A 29 11.41 -10.71 -16.30
CA SER A 29 11.49 -10.76 -14.84
C SER A 29 10.10 -10.50 -14.23
N PRO A 30 9.65 -11.33 -13.27
CA PRO A 30 8.38 -11.11 -12.59
C PRO A 30 8.47 -9.92 -11.63
N LEU A 31 7.30 -9.38 -11.27
CA LEU A 31 7.17 -8.52 -10.10
C LEU A 31 7.39 -9.36 -8.84
N VAL A 32 8.08 -8.81 -7.85
CA VAL A 32 8.35 -9.51 -6.57
C VAL A 32 7.83 -8.76 -5.35
N ALA A 33 7.40 -7.51 -5.52
CA ALA A 33 7.03 -6.63 -4.43
C ALA A 33 5.84 -5.74 -4.79
N LEU A 34 4.97 -5.52 -3.81
CA LEU A 34 3.81 -4.64 -3.88
C LEU A 34 3.86 -3.65 -2.70
N GLN A 35 3.99 -2.36 -3.00
CA GLN A 35 3.96 -1.29 -2.02
C GLN A 35 2.57 -0.62 -2.01
N ILE A 36 1.90 -0.59 -0.85
CA ILE A 36 0.48 -0.17 -0.74
C ILE A 36 0.21 0.50 0.61
N GLU A 37 -0.84 1.32 0.70
CA GLU A 37 -1.29 1.84 2.00
C GLU A 37 -1.86 0.70 2.82
N TYR A 38 -1.37 0.54 4.04
CA TYR A 38 -1.98 -0.40 4.95
C TYR A 38 -1.69 -0.03 6.40
N SER A 39 -2.75 0.15 7.17
CA SER A 39 -2.69 0.45 8.60
C SER A 39 -3.94 -0.03 9.30
N LEU A 40 -4.02 0.11 10.62
CA LEU A 40 -5.25 -0.22 11.35
C LEU A 40 -6.44 0.66 10.95
N VAL A 41 -6.20 1.85 10.39
CA VAL A 41 -7.25 2.79 9.97
C VAL A 41 -7.53 2.75 8.47
N GLU A 42 -6.65 2.16 7.66
CA GLU A 42 -6.82 2.00 6.21
C GLU A 42 -6.56 0.54 5.82
N ARG A 43 -7.64 -0.19 5.53
CA ARG A 43 -7.65 -1.65 5.33
C ARG A 43 -8.32 -2.06 4.01
N THR A 44 -8.61 -1.12 3.12
CA THR A 44 -9.29 -1.38 1.84
C THR A 44 -8.55 -2.40 0.99
N VAL A 45 -7.22 -2.45 1.13
CA VAL A 45 -6.34 -3.38 0.41
C VAL A 45 -6.56 -4.85 0.74
N GLU A 46 -7.24 -5.18 1.86
CA GLU A 46 -7.52 -6.57 2.26
C GLU A 46 -8.49 -7.29 1.32
N HIS A 47 -9.33 -6.55 0.59
CA HIS A 47 -10.33 -7.14 -0.29
C HIS A 47 -9.73 -7.78 -1.53
N GLU A 48 -8.74 -7.14 -2.16
CA GLU A 48 -8.21 -7.59 -3.45
C GLU A 48 -6.68 -7.65 -3.47
N LEU A 49 -6.00 -6.63 -2.95
CA LEU A 49 -4.55 -6.49 -3.11
C LEU A 49 -3.76 -7.50 -2.25
N LEU A 50 -4.15 -7.72 -0.99
CA LEU A 50 -3.48 -8.72 -0.15
C LEU A 50 -3.73 -10.16 -0.60
N PRO A 51 -4.96 -10.58 -0.96
CA PRO A 51 -5.19 -11.91 -1.55
C PRO A 51 -4.40 -12.11 -2.85
N MET A 52 -4.40 -11.11 -3.74
CA MET A 52 -3.64 -11.17 -5.00
C MET A 52 -2.14 -11.25 -4.76
N ALA A 53 -1.58 -10.45 -3.84
CA ALA A 53 -0.16 -10.50 -3.51
C ALA A 53 0.24 -11.87 -2.96
N ARG A 54 -0.62 -12.47 -2.10
CA ARG A 54 -0.40 -13.82 -1.58
C ARG A 54 -0.39 -14.88 -2.67
N GLU A 55 -1.35 -14.83 -3.59
CA GLU A 55 -1.48 -15.80 -4.69
C GLU A 55 -0.32 -15.68 -5.69
N LEU A 56 0.07 -14.45 -6.04
CA LEU A 56 1.14 -14.18 -7.01
C LEU A 56 2.55 -14.18 -6.39
N GLY A 57 2.68 -14.48 -5.09
CA GLY A 57 3.96 -14.55 -4.39
C GLY A 57 4.67 -13.19 -4.24
N LEU A 58 3.93 -12.09 -4.17
CA LEU A 58 4.49 -10.74 -4.03
C LEU A 58 4.71 -10.40 -2.54
N GLY A 59 5.91 -9.90 -2.22
CA GLY A 59 6.18 -9.31 -0.91
C GLY A 59 5.41 -7.99 -0.71
N VAL A 60 4.72 -7.83 0.41
CA VAL A 60 3.95 -6.62 0.71
C VAL A 60 4.79 -5.64 1.53
N LEU A 61 4.90 -4.39 1.06
CA LEU A 61 5.59 -3.30 1.73
C LEU A 61 4.59 -2.19 2.08
N PRO A 62 4.00 -2.19 3.29
CA PRO A 62 3.00 -1.21 3.66
C PRO A 62 3.64 0.18 3.81
N TRP A 63 3.05 1.18 3.17
CA TRP A 63 3.31 2.59 3.47
C TRP A 63 2.24 3.13 4.43
N SER A 64 2.60 4.18 5.19
CA SER A 64 1.78 4.75 6.26
C SER A 64 1.24 3.74 7.30
N PRO A 65 2.09 2.89 7.91
CA PRO A 65 1.63 1.95 8.94
C PRO A 65 0.97 2.64 10.16
N LEU A 66 1.28 3.91 10.38
CA LEU A 66 0.70 4.74 11.44
C LEU A 66 -0.44 5.67 10.95
N GLY A 67 -0.98 5.46 9.75
CA GLY A 67 -2.07 6.27 9.18
C GLY A 67 -1.72 7.77 9.15
N GLY A 68 -0.56 8.12 8.57
CA GLY A 68 -0.08 9.52 8.58
C GLY A 68 0.31 10.05 9.98
N GLY A 69 0.43 9.18 10.98
CA GLY A 69 0.72 9.54 12.37
C GLY A 69 -0.52 9.65 13.25
N ILE A 70 -1.73 9.38 12.74
CA ILE A 70 -2.96 9.34 13.54
C ILE A 70 -2.87 8.24 14.60
N LEU A 71 -2.24 7.11 14.26
CA LEU A 71 -2.07 5.97 15.17
C LEU A 71 -0.94 6.15 16.21
N THR A 72 -0.29 7.31 16.30
CA THR A 72 0.71 7.54 17.36
C THR A 72 0.08 7.90 18.71
N GLY A 73 -1.22 8.17 18.75
CA GLY A 73 -1.92 8.64 19.96
C GLY A 73 -1.68 10.11 20.31
N LYS A 74 -1.01 10.89 19.44
CA LYS A 74 -0.74 12.31 19.66
C LYS A 74 -1.96 13.21 19.46
N TYR A 75 -2.97 12.72 18.75
CA TYR A 75 -4.19 13.44 18.45
C TYR A 75 -5.34 12.90 19.28
N SER A 76 -6.14 13.81 19.80
CA SER A 76 -7.33 13.57 20.59
C SER A 76 -8.54 14.25 19.94
N ARG A 77 -9.75 13.93 20.43
CA ARG A 77 -10.96 14.61 19.95
C ARG A 77 -10.97 16.12 20.25
N ALA A 78 -10.19 16.57 21.26
CA ALA A 78 -10.05 17.98 21.58
C ALA A 78 -9.23 18.74 20.52
N ASP A 79 -8.36 18.06 19.78
CA ASP A 79 -7.60 18.69 18.68
C ASP A 79 -8.46 18.90 17.42
N LEU A 80 -9.69 18.39 17.42
CA LEU A 80 -10.65 18.52 16.31
C LEU A 80 -11.70 19.63 16.54
N SER A 81 -11.76 20.23 17.73
CA SER A 81 -12.68 21.34 18.02
C SER A 81 -12.11 22.68 17.57
N ASP A 82 -12.94 23.51 16.94
CA ASP A 82 -12.61 24.86 16.44
C ASP A 82 -12.30 25.89 17.55
N ASP A 83 -12.26 25.51 18.82
CA ASP A 83 -12.00 26.42 19.94
C ASP A 83 -10.62 27.12 19.84
N ASN A 84 -9.69 26.58 19.04
CA ASN A 84 -8.39 27.19 18.75
C ASN A 84 -8.39 28.18 17.57
N ALA A 85 -9.52 28.41 16.89
CA ALA A 85 -9.61 29.38 15.79
C ALA A 85 -9.82 30.83 16.27
N ALA A 86 -10.01 31.05 17.58
CA ALA A 86 -10.38 32.35 18.13
C ALA A 86 -9.20 33.23 18.61
N ASP A 87 -7.95 32.74 18.56
CA ASP A 87 -6.78 33.45 19.12
C ASP A 87 -5.71 33.85 18.06
N VAL A 88 -6.12 34.22 16.84
CA VAL A 88 -5.22 34.84 15.83
C VAL A 88 -5.73 36.20 15.38
#